data_AF-A0A6H2Y5L8-F1
#
_entry.id   AF-A0A6H2Y5L8-F1
#
_cell.length_a   1.000
_cell.length_b   1.000
_cell.length_c   1.000
_cell.angle_alpha   90.00
_cell.angle_beta   90.00
_cell.angle_gamma   90.00
#
_symmetry.space_group_name_H-M   'P 1'
#
loop_
_entity.id
_entity.type
_entity.pdbx_description
1 polymer ?
#
loop_
_entity_poly.entity_id
_entity_poly.type
_entity_poly.pdbx_seq_one_letter_code
_entity_poly.pdbx_strand_id
1 'polypeptide(L)'
;REKKALHSTPTGRDLISALPSALTSPGLTALWEQLLDEVAAGRVSLEDFMAKQNAWVVQLVCQGKSQPLAMQSPPGPPCPECGGRTVQRQGKNGVFFGCVNYPSCRGISGNGGLIVKIPKGLKVNLR
;
A
#
# COMPACT_ATOMS: atom_id res chain seq x y z
N ARG A 1 -1.44 -8.05 15.36
CA ARG A 1 -1.70 -7.77 16.79
C ARG A 1 -0.91 -8.79 17.59
N GLU A 2 0.23 -8.38 18.13
CA GLU A 2 1.01 -9.24 19.02
C GLU A 2 0.81 -8.71 20.44
N LYS A 3 0.45 -9.59 21.38
CA LYS A 3 0.39 -9.26 22.81
C LYS A 3 -0.28 -7.90 23.13
N LYS A 4 -1.49 -7.68 22.59
CA LYS A 4 -2.33 -6.48 22.75
C LYS A 4 -1.82 -5.19 22.06
N ALA A 5 -0.64 -5.20 21.43
CA ALA A 5 -0.15 -4.07 20.64
C ALA A 5 -0.51 -4.19 19.15
N LEU A 6 -0.77 -3.04 18.52
CA LEU A 6 -0.90 -2.91 17.06
C LEU A 6 0.43 -2.43 16.49
N HIS A 7 1.04 -3.24 15.63
CA HIS A 7 2.25 -2.89 14.91
C HIS A 7 1.92 -2.75 13.43
N SER A 8 2.35 -1.66 12.80
CA SER A 8 2.21 -1.47 11.35
C SER A 8 3.16 -2.41 10.60
N THR A 9 2.79 -2.79 9.39
CA THR A 9 3.66 -3.53 8.48
C THR A 9 4.72 -2.60 7.89
N PRO A 10 5.89 -3.12 7.43
CA PRO A 10 6.85 -2.33 6.67
C PRO A 10 6.20 -1.61 5.47
N THR A 11 5.39 -2.33 4.69
CA THR A 11 4.61 -1.78 3.58
C THR A 11 3.68 -0.64 4.01
N GLY A 12 3.05 -0.76 5.18
CA GLY A 12 2.20 0.30 5.72
C GLY A 12 2.99 1.56 6.06
N ARG A 13 4.20 1.41 6.62
CA ARG A 13 5.09 2.55 6.89
C ARG A 13 5.59 3.20 5.61
N ASP A 14 6.01 2.41 4.63
CA ASP A 14 6.45 2.91 3.32
C ASP A 14 5.34 3.71 2.64
N LEU A 15 4.11 3.20 2.65
CA LEU A 15 2.96 3.90 2.11
C LEU A 15 2.74 5.26 2.81
N ILE A 16 2.69 5.27 4.15
CA ILE A 16 2.52 6.52 4.91
C ILE A 16 3.67 7.49 4.65
N SER A 17 4.91 7.00 4.53
CA SER A 17 6.09 7.84 4.27
C SER A 17 6.05 8.51 2.89
N ALA A 18 5.36 7.90 1.92
CA ALA A 18 5.27 8.42 0.57
C ALA A 18 4.15 9.46 0.40
N LEU A 19 3.18 9.50 1.32
CA LEU A 19 2.07 10.44 1.27
C LEU A 19 2.50 11.86 1.72
N PRO A 20 1.93 12.93 1.13
CA PRO A 20 2.13 14.29 1.59
C PRO A 20 1.79 14.47 3.08
N SER A 21 2.52 15.33 3.78
CA SER A 21 2.28 15.64 5.21
C SER A 21 0.86 16.12 5.51
N ALA A 22 0.22 16.78 4.54
CA ALA A 22 -1.17 17.18 4.63
C ALA A 22 -2.10 15.99 4.88
N LEU A 23 -1.83 14.81 4.30
CA LEU A 23 -2.66 13.61 4.47
C LEU A 23 -2.28 12.76 5.68
N THR A 24 -1.10 12.95 6.25
CA THR A 24 -0.56 12.10 7.33
C THR A 24 -0.52 12.79 8.69
N SER A 25 -0.76 14.11 8.73
CA SER A 25 -0.83 14.88 9.98
C SER A 25 -2.26 15.01 10.50
N PRO A 26 -2.48 15.02 11.83
CA PRO A 26 -3.81 15.20 12.41
C PRO A 26 -4.38 16.61 12.21
N GLY A 27 -3.55 17.59 11.82
CA GLY A 27 -3.98 18.98 11.64
C GLY A 27 -5.01 19.15 10.53
N LEU A 28 -4.91 18.37 9.45
CA LEU A 28 -5.91 18.40 8.39
C LEU A 28 -7.26 17.88 8.90
N THR A 29 -7.28 16.77 9.65
CA THR A 29 -8.53 16.25 10.24
C THR A 29 -9.20 17.31 11.11
N ALA A 30 -8.44 18.04 11.94
CA ALA A 30 -8.98 19.12 12.75
C ALA A 30 -9.61 20.25 11.89
N LEU A 31 -8.96 20.62 10.79
CA LEU A 31 -9.50 21.62 9.85
C LEU A 31 -10.79 21.13 9.17
N TRP A 32 -10.90 19.84 8.86
CA TRP A 32 -12.11 19.28 8.26
C TRP A 32 -13.28 19.30 9.23
N GLU A 33 -13.09 18.88 10.48
CA GLU A 33 -14.13 18.94 11.51
C GLU A 33 -14.63 20.38 11.70
N GLN A 34 -13.72 21.36 11.75
CA GLN A 34 -14.09 22.78 11.81
C GLN A 34 -14.93 23.21 10.60
N LEU A 35 -14.56 22.83 9.38
CA LEU A 35 -15.34 23.15 8.18
C LEU A 35 -16.72 22.48 8.18
N LEU A 36 -16.82 21.25 8.71
CA LEU A 36 -18.09 20.55 8.86
C LEU A 36 -19.00 21.26 9.87
N ASP A 37 -18.45 21.77 10.97
CA ASP A 37 -19.20 22.59 11.94
C ASP A 37 -19.71 23.89 11.30
N GLU A 38 -18.92 24.54 10.46
CA GLU A 38 -19.33 25.73 9.71
C GLU A 38 -20.48 25.45 8.73
N VAL A 39 -20.46 24.28 8.08
CA VAL A 39 -21.56 23.81 7.22
C VAL A 39 -22.80 23.52 8.05
N ALA A 40 -22.66 22.83 9.19
CA ALA A 40 -23.77 22.53 10.09
C ALA A 40 -24.41 23.80 10.67
N ALA A 41 -23.59 24.84 10.92
CA ALA A 41 -24.05 26.16 11.36
C ALA A 41 -24.65 27.02 10.24
N GLY A 42 -24.62 26.56 8.99
CA GLY A 42 -25.11 27.30 7.82
C GLY A 42 -24.24 28.50 7.42
N ARG A 43 -23.01 28.59 7.93
CA ARG A 43 -22.05 29.66 7.60
C ARG A 43 -21.31 29.41 6.28
N VAL A 44 -21.19 28.14 5.88
CA VAL A 44 -20.67 27.71 4.59
C VAL A 44 -21.70 26.79 3.93
N SER A 45 -21.95 26.97 2.63
CA SER A 45 -22.84 26.07 1.92
C SER A 45 -22.19 24.70 1.70
N LEU A 46 -23.00 23.64 1.71
CA LEU A 46 -22.51 22.30 1.38
C LEU A 46 -21.90 22.26 -0.04
N GLU A 47 -22.46 23.02 -0.97
CA GLU A 47 -21.96 23.13 -2.35
C GLU A 47 -20.54 23.71 -2.38
N ASP A 48 -20.31 24.84 -1.72
CA ASP A 48 -18.98 25.48 -1.65
C ASP A 48 -17.95 24.58 -0.95
N PHE A 49 -18.37 23.88 0.11
CA PHE A 49 -17.53 22.91 0.78
C PHE A 49 -17.11 21.80 -0.17
N MET A 50 -18.07 21.17 -0.85
CA MET A 50 -17.80 20.07 -1.79
C MET A 50 -16.94 20.52 -2.97
N ALA A 51 -17.17 21.72 -3.50
CA ALA A 51 -16.37 22.29 -4.59
C ALA A 51 -14.89 22.44 -4.18
N LYS A 52 -14.61 22.96 -2.98
CA LYS A 52 -13.25 23.09 -2.45
C LYS A 52 -12.58 21.73 -2.25
N GLN A 53 -13.29 20.75 -1.70
CA GLN A 53 -12.73 19.40 -1.51
C GLN A 53 -12.40 18.72 -2.84
N ASN A 54 -13.29 18.82 -3.82
CA ASN A 54 -13.05 18.27 -5.16
C ASN A 54 -11.83 18.90 -5.83
N ALA A 55 -11.71 20.23 -5.79
CA ALA A 55 -10.56 20.92 -6.35
C ALA A 55 -9.23 20.48 -5.70
N TRP A 56 -9.23 20.35 -4.37
CA TRP A 56 -8.05 19.92 -3.63
C TRP A 56 -7.67 18.47 -3.91
N VAL A 57 -8.63 17.54 -3.94
CA VAL A 57 -8.40 16.12 -4.28
C VAL A 57 -7.85 15.98 -5.70
N VAL A 58 -8.41 16.72 -6.68
CA VAL A 58 -7.90 16.71 -8.06
C VAL A 58 -6.43 17.15 -8.08
N GLN A 59 -6.07 18.21 -7.35
CA GLN A 59 -4.69 18.67 -7.25
C GLN A 59 -3.77 17.58 -6.66
N LEU A 60 -4.16 16.95 -5.56
CA LEU A 60 -3.36 15.88 -4.93
C LEU A 60 -3.15 14.68 -5.87
N VAL A 61 -4.20 14.27 -6.60
CA VAL A 61 -4.10 13.17 -7.57
C VAL A 61 -3.14 13.54 -8.70
N CYS A 62 -3.22 14.76 -9.23
CA CYS A 62 -2.31 15.24 -10.27
C CYS A 62 -0.85 15.24 -9.79
N GLN A 63 -0.59 15.67 -8.56
CA GLN A 63 0.74 15.62 -7.96
C GLN A 63 1.24 14.18 -7.76
N GLY A 64 0.40 13.31 -7.19
CA GLY A 64 0.75 11.93 -6.90
C GLY A 64 1.06 11.07 -8.13
N LYS A 65 0.43 11.35 -9.28
CA LYS A 65 0.73 10.65 -10.56
C LYS A 65 2.20 10.77 -10.98
N SER A 66 2.86 11.86 -10.59
CA SER A 66 4.26 12.14 -10.96
C SER A 66 5.25 11.76 -9.86
N GLN A 67 4.77 11.29 -8.70
CA GLN A 67 5.59 11.01 -7.54
C GLN A 67 6.11 9.56 -7.56
N PRO A 68 7.44 9.34 -7.53
CA PRO A 68 7.97 7.99 -7.43
C PRO A 68 7.67 7.41 -6.04
N LEU A 69 7.02 6.24 -5.99
CA LEU A 69 6.80 5.50 -4.75
C LEU A 69 7.94 4.50 -4.54
N ALA A 70 8.79 4.76 -3.54
CA ALA A 70 9.83 3.84 -3.12
C ALA A 70 9.27 2.84 -2.08
N MET A 71 8.55 1.82 -2.56
CA MET A 71 8.11 0.72 -1.71
C MET A 71 9.19 -0.35 -1.64
N GLN A 72 9.58 -0.76 -0.43
CA GLN A 72 10.55 -1.83 -0.24
C GLN A 72 9.86 -3.19 -0.44
N SER A 73 9.88 -3.68 -1.67
CA SER A 73 9.60 -5.10 -1.97
C SER A 73 10.93 -5.79 -2.26
N PRO A 74 11.19 -7.00 -1.73
CA PRO A 74 12.34 -7.78 -2.13
C PRO A 74 12.35 -7.94 -3.66
N PRO A 75 13.42 -7.53 -4.36
CA PRO A 75 13.48 -7.66 -5.81
C PRO A 75 13.40 -9.14 -6.18
N GLY A 76 12.40 -9.49 -7.00
CA GLY A 76 12.28 -10.81 -7.56
C GLY A 76 13.16 -11.00 -8.81
N PRO A 77 13.41 -12.25 -9.22
CA PRO A 77 14.06 -12.55 -10.49
C PRO A 77 13.34 -11.91 -11.69
N PRO A 78 14.04 -11.62 -12.80
CA PRO A 78 13.42 -11.03 -13.98
C PRO A 78 12.32 -11.94 -14.54
N CYS A 79 11.22 -11.33 -14.99
CA CYS A 79 10.08 -12.04 -15.54
C CYS A 79 10.49 -12.83 -16.78
N PRO A 80 10.20 -14.15 -16.85
CA PRO A 80 10.59 -14.98 -18.00
C PRO A 80 9.83 -14.61 -19.29
N GLU A 81 8.69 -13.93 -19.19
CA GLU A 81 7.88 -13.55 -20.36
C GLU A 81 8.25 -12.21 -20.97
N CYS A 82 8.61 -11.21 -20.16
CA CYS A 82 8.84 -9.84 -20.63
C CYS A 82 10.15 -9.21 -20.16
N GLY A 83 10.97 -9.93 -19.38
CA GLY A 83 12.20 -9.40 -18.77
C GLY A 83 11.97 -8.34 -17.68
N GLY A 84 10.72 -7.91 -17.43
CA GLY A 84 10.37 -6.92 -16.42
C GLY A 84 10.56 -7.42 -14.98
N ARG A 85 10.40 -6.51 -14.00
CA ARG A 85 10.51 -6.86 -12.57
C ARG A 85 9.42 -7.84 -12.14
N THR A 86 9.74 -8.72 -11.20
CA THR A 86 8.73 -9.49 -10.46
C THR A 86 8.69 -9.08 -9.00
N VAL A 87 7.52 -9.25 -8.38
CA VAL A 87 7.27 -8.96 -6.98
C VAL A 87 6.70 -10.19 -6.29
N GLN A 88 7.03 -10.33 -5.01
CA GLN A 88 6.52 -11.40 -4.16
C GLN A 88 5.00 -11.23 -3.94
N ARG A 89 4.22 -12.26 -4.26
CA ARG A 89 2.76 -12.30 -4.11
C ARG A 89 2.36 -13.54 -3.30
N GLN A 90 1.24 -13.44 -2.57
CA GLN A 90 0.66 -14.57 -1.84
C GLN A 90 -0.41 -15.25 -2.71
N GLY A 91 -0.23 -16.54 -3.00
CA GLY A 91 -1.21 -17.37 -3.70
C GLY A 91 -1.79 -18.46 -2.79
N LYS A 92 -2.75 -19.23 -3.33
CA LYS A 92 -3.38 -20.37 -2.63
C LYS A 92 -2.35 -21.42 -2.18
N ASN A 93 -1.28 -21.61 -2.96
CA ASN A 93 -0.25 -22.62 -2.74
C ASN A 93 1.03 -22.07 -2.07
N GLY A 94 0.96 -20.86 -1.52
CA GLY A 94 2.12 -20.18 -0.94
C GLY A 94 2.58 -18.97 -1.74
N VAL A 95 3.77 -18.50 -1.41
CA VAL A 95 4.38 -17.31 -1.99
C VAL A 95 4.95 -17.60 -3.38
N PHE A 96 4.79 -16.67 -4.32
CA PHE A 96 5.40 -16.75 -5.66
C PHE A 96 5.84 -15.36 -6.16
N PHE A 97 6.74 -15.31 -7.15
CA PHE A 97 7.15 -14.07 -7.79
C PHE A 97 6.39 -13.85 -9.10
N GLY A 98 5.47 -12.90 -9.12
CA GLY A 98 4.66 -12.57 -10.30
C GLY A 98 5.10 -11.25 -10.94
N CYS A 99 4.91 -11.13 -12.26
CA CYS A 99 5.22 -9.91 -13.00
C CYS A 99 4.48 -8.68 -12.42
N VAL A 100 5.17 -7.53 -12.39
CA VAL A 100 4.55 -6.24 -12.01
C VAL A 100 3.50 -5.78 -13.02
N ASN A 101 3.62 -6.21 -14.28
CA ASN A 101 2.73 -5.82 -15.38
C ASN A 101 1.45 -6.68 -15.46
N TYR A 102 1.14 -7.53 -14.48
CA TYR A 102 -0.15 -8.24 -14.47
C TYR A 102 -1.33 -7.25 -14.45
N PRO A 103 -2.39 -7.41 -15.26
CA PRO A 103 -2.74 -8.60 -16.06
C PRO A 103 -2.17 -8.65 -17.49
N SER A 104 -1.47 -7.61 -17.97
CA SER A 104 -0.93 -7.59 -19.34
C SER A 104 0.24 -8.55 -19.54
N CYS A 105 0.94 -8.94 -18.47
CA CYS A 105 1.90 -10.05 -18.45
C CYS A 105 1.60 -11.01 -17.30
N ARG A 106 1.51 -12.31 -17.59
CA ARG A 106 1.16 -13.36 -16.61
C ARG A 106 2.37 -14.16 -16.14
N GLY A 107 3.57 -13.74 -16.52
CA GLY A 107 4.82 -14.40 -16.17
C GLY A 107 5.01 -14.55 -14.66
N ILE A 108 5.34 -15.76 -14.27
CA ILE A 108 5.72 -16.15 -12.91
C ILE A 108 7.16 -16.60 -12.98
N SER A 109 8.03 -15.99 -12.18
CA SER A 109 9.42 -16.40 -12.08
C SER A 109 9.55 -17.46 -11.00
N GLY A 110 9.99 -18.65 -11.40
CA GLY A 110 10.30 -19.75 -10.49
C GLY A 110 11.55 -20.45 -10.96
N ASN A 111 12.68 -20.16 -10.30
CA ASN A 111 13.83 -21.05 -10.27
C ASN A 111 14.55 -20.89 -8.92
N GLY A 112 14.37 -21.87 -8.03
CA GLY A 112 15.34 -22.22 -6.97
C GLY A 112 15.10 -21.74 -5.53
N GLY A 113 14.26 -22.47 -4.78
CA GLY A 113 14.28 -22.59 -3.30
C GLY A 113 13.58 -21.46 -2.51
N LEU A 114 12.61 -21.66 -1.63
CA LEU A 114 12.04 -22.83 -0.96
C LEU A 114 10.51 -22.67 -0.95
N ILE A 115 9.81 -23.62 -1.58
CA ILE A 115 8.50 -23.98 -1.07
C ILE A 115 8.80 -24.63 0.28
N VAL A 116 8.62 -23.91 1.40
CA VAL A 116 8.65 -24.56 2.71
C VAL A 116 7.40 -25.44 2.78
N LYS A 117 7.49 -26.64 2.20
CA LYS A 117 6.63 -27.74 2.59
C LYS A 117 7.01 -28.02 4.03
N ILE A 118 6.25 -27.51 4.99
CA ILE A 118 6.32 -27.98 6.37
C ILE A 118 5.76 -29.42 6.31
N PRO A 119 6.58 -30.48 6.46
CA PRO A 119 6.01 -31.81 6.58
C PRO A 119 5.20 -31.83 7.88
N LYS A 120 3.94 -32.28 7.80
CA LYS A 120 3.15 -32.55 9.01
C LYS A 120 3.92 -33.58 9.84
N GLY A 121 4.55 -33.14 10.93
CA GLY A 121 5.21 -34.02 11.90
C GLY A 121 6.67 -33.69 12.30
N LEU A 122 7.28 -32.61 11.83
CA LEU A 122 8.66 -32.30 12.25
C LEU A 122 8.71 -31.75 13.68
N LYS A 123 8.99 -32.61 14.67
CA LYS A 123 9.41 -32.19 16.01
C LYS A 123 10.86 -31.75 15.94
N VAL A 124 11.08 -30.43 16.03
CA VAL A 124 12.42 -29.87 16.19
C VAL A 124 12.80 -29.99 17.66
N ASN A 125 13.82 -30.79 17.97
CA ASN A 125 14.39 -30.85 19.32
C ASN A 125 15.53 -29.83 19.37
N LEU A 126 15.41 -28.84 20.25
CA LEU A 126 16.43 -27.82 20.47
C LEU A 126 17.39 -28.33 21.56
N ARG A 127 18.63 -28.62 21.16
CA ARG A 127 19.82 -28.51 21.98
C ARG A 127 20.94 -27.91 21.16
#